data_AF-A0A532E8J9-F1
#
_entry.id   AF-A0A532E8J9-F1
#
_cell.length_a   1.000
_cell.length_b   1.000
_cell.length_c   1.000
_cell.angle_alpha   90.00
_cell.angle_beta   90.00
_cell.angle_gamma   90.00
#
_symmetry.space_group_name_H-M   'P 1'
#
loop_
_entity.id
_entity.type
_entity.pdbx_description
1 polymer ?
#
loop_
_entity_poly.entity_id
_entity_poly.type
_entity_poly.pdbx_seq_one_letter_code
_entity_poly.pdbx_strand_id
1 'polypeptide(L)'
;MTMDEVQYEEFVTRIERYMIKAVREAKTHTSWINPHPDYEAALCRFIRAILSCRVGNHFLDDFLPFQAMVARYGMYNGVSQLLLKVAAPGVPDCYQGAELWELNLVDPDNRRPVDYALRARMLKEFDQAATNEAGERIECLRRLTESWQDGRLKLFILRAALRHRRAYPDLYLDGDYVPLDCEGPRKLHLCAFARLHQNQAVVAVAPRLMAGLAATRGEGGPDDTWRDTWLTVPSWKAGSAYEHLFTGERFETVNRGDRQVLPVGQVLNHCPVALLIRCD
;
A
#
# COMPACT_ATOMS: atom_id res chain seq x y z
N MET A 1 -3.71 -15.57 -2.70
CA MET A 1 -4.90 -16.43 -2.61
C MET A 1 -5.07 -17.13 -3.94
N THR A 2 -5.07 -18.44 -3.94
CA THR A 2 -5.50 -19.25 -5.07
C THR A 2 -7.03 -19.18 -5.11
N MET A 3 -7.58 -18.72 -6.24
CA MET A 3 -9.02 -18.71 -6.47
C MET A 3 -9.48 -20.14 -6.70
N ASP A 4 -10.63 -20.53 -6.13
CA ASP A 4 -11.29 -21.77 -6.54
C ASP A 4 -11.87 -21.63 -7.95
N GLU A 5 -12.33 -22.76 -8.53
CA GLU A 5 -12.85 -22.79 -9.90
C GLU A 5 -14.05 -21.85 -10.11
N VAL A 6 -14.93 -21.73 -9.11
CA VAL A 6 -16.12 -20.87 -9.17
C VAL A 6 -15.72 -19.41 -9.13
N GLN A 7 -14.83 -19.04 -8.21
CA GLN A 7 -14.26 -17.71 -8.10
C GLN A 7 -13.52 -17.31 -9.38
N TYR A 8 -12.80 -18.25 -9.99
CA TYR A 8 -12.06 -18.01 -11.23
C TYR A 8 -12.98 -17.75 -12.42
N GLU A 9 -14.06 -18.54 -12.59
CA GLU A 9 -15.05 -18.28 -13.65
C GLU A 9 -15.78 -16.94 -13.43
N GLU A 10 -16.06 -16.56 -12.17
CA GLU A 10 -16.59 -15.23 -11.86
C GLU A 10 -15.61 -14.13 -12.29
N PHE A 11 -14.31 -14.30 -12.02
CA PHE A 11 -13.28 -13.37 -12.46
C PHE A 11 -13.25 -13.24 -13.99
N VAL A 12 -13.24 -14.35 -14.73
CA VAL A 12 -13.27 -14.33 -16.21
C VAL A 12 -14.49 -13.56 -16.72
N THR A 13 -15.67 -13.84 -16.15
CA THR A 13 -16.92 -13.16 -16.51
C THR A 13 -16.86 -11.66 -16.21
N ARG A 14 -16.23 -11.24 -15.11
CA ARG A 14 -16.02 -9.82 -14.77
C ARG A 14 -15.13 -9.12 -15.80
N ILE A 15 -14.05 -9.77 -16.24
CA ILE A 15 -13.16 -9.22 -17.28
C ILE A 15 -13.90 -9.10 -18.61
N GLU A 16 -14.66 -10.11 -19.03
CA GLU A 16 -15.46 -10.04 -20.27
C GLU A 16 -16.44 -8.86 -20.26
N ARG A 17 -17.23 -8.72 -19.18
CA ARG A 17 -18.20 -7.63 -19.05
C ARG A 17 -17.53 -6.26 -19.07
N TYR A 18 -16.41 -6.12 -18.37
CA TYR A 18 -15.64 -4.90 -18.36
C TYR A 18 -15.12 -4.55 -19.77
N MET A 19 -14.55 -5.53 -20.48
CA MET A 19 -13.97 -5.29 -21.79
C MET A 19 -15.03 -4.90 -22.83
N ILE A 20 -16.22 -5.52 -22.79
CA ILE A 20 -17.36 -5.10 -23.63
C ILE A 20 -17.76 -3.65 -23.33
N LYS A 21 -17.88 -3.28 -22.06
CA LYS A 21 -18.14 -1.89 -21.67
C LYS A 21 -17.05 -0.96 -22.20
N ALA A 22 -15.78 -1.29 -22.00
CA ALA A 22 -14.65 -0.46 -22.44
C ALA A 22 -14.65 -0.22 -23.96
N VAL A 23 -14.85 -1.26 -24.79
CA VAL A 23 -14.86 -1.09 -26.25
C VAL A 23 -16.08 -0.34 -26.77
N ARG A 24 -17.24 -0.48 -26.10
CA ARG A 24 -18.44 0.32 -26.41
C ARG A 24 -18.29 1.79 -26.01
N GLU A 25 -17.61 2.07 -24.90
CA GLU A 25 -17.29 3.45 -24.49
C GLU A 25 -16.32 4.12 -25.45
N ALA A 26 -15.34 3.36 -25.97
CA ALA A 26 -14.36 3.84 -26.94
C ALA A 26 -14.99 4.21 -28.30
N LYS A 27 -16.07 3.53 -28.71
CA LYS A 27 -16.85 3.81 -29.94
C LYS A 27 -16.08 3.63 -31.26
N THR A 28 -14.94 2.94 -31.25
CA THR A 28 -14.12 2.70 -32.46
C THR A 28 -14.66 1.57 -33.33
N HIS A 29 -15.06 0.44 -32.71
CA HIS A 29 -15.47 -0.78 -33.42
C HIS A 29 -16.87 -1.29 -33.03
N THR A 30 -17.39 -0.84 -31.89
CA THR A 30 -18.74 -1.13 -31.40
C THR A 30 -19.19 0.03 -30.51
N SER A 31 -20.48 0.19 -30.27
CA SER A 31 -21.03 1.24 -29.41
C SER A 31 -22.26 0.76 -28.66
N TRP A 32 -22.73 1.55 -27.70
CA TRP A 32 -24.00 1.28 -27.01
C TRP A 32 -25.23 1.38 -27.93
N ILE A 33 -25.20 2.27 -28.92
CA ILE A 33 -26.34 2.55 -29.81
C ILE A 33 -26.38 1.56 -30.97
N ASN A 34 -25.23 1.30 -31.57
CA ASN A 34 -25.07 0.36 -32.67
C ASN A 34 -23.99 -0.67 -32.30
N PRO A 35 -24.35 -1.75 -31.59
CA PRO A 35 -23.42 -2.82 -31.24
C PRO A 35 -22.95 -3.57 -32.49
N HIS A 36 -21.70 -4.04 -32.47
CA HIS A 36 -21.15 -4.95 -33.49
C HIS A 36 -20.99 -6.37 -32.90
N PRO A 37 -21.98 -7.26 -33.06
CA PRO A 37 -22.02 -8.55 -32.34
C PRO A 37 -20.83 -9.46 -32.63
N ASP A 38 -20.37 -9.53 -33.88
CA ASP A 38 -19.26 -10.42 -34.25
C ASP A 38 -17.93 -9.99 -33.63
N TYR A 39 -17.68 -8.67 -33.54
CA TYR A 39 -16.50 -8.09 -32.91
C TYR A 39 -16.52 -8.36 -31.40
N GLU A 40 -17.67 -8.12 -30.76
CA GLU A 40 -17.86 -8.39 -29.33
C GLU A 40 -17.71 -9.88 -29.00
N ALA A 41 -18.26 -10.77 -29.82
CA ALA A 41 -18.12 -12.21 -29.65
C ALA A 41 -16.66 -12.66 -29.84
N ALA A 42 -15.93 -12.09 -30.81
CA ALA A 42 -14.51 -12.36 -31.00
C ALA A 42 -13.68 -11.93 -29.79
N LEU A 43 -13.97 -10.76 -29.20
CA LEU A 43 -13.32 -10.27 -28.00
C LEU A 43 -13.56 -11.19 -26.79
N CYS A 44 -14.79 -11.62 -26.54
CA CYS A 44 -15.09 -12.56 -25.46
C CYS A 44 -14.36 -13.91 -25.64
N ARG A 45 -14.35 -14.47 -26.86
CA ARG A 45 -13.58 -15.69 -27.16
C ARG A 45 -12.09 -15.52 -26.87
N PHE A 46 -11.51 -14.39 -27.25
CA PHE A 46 -10.11 -14.08 -26.96
C PHE A 46 -9.83 -14.02 -25.45
N ILE A 47 -10.66 -13.31 -24.68
CA ILE A 47 -10.51 -13.18 -23.21
C ILE A 47 -10.57 -14.55 -22.54
N ARG A 48 -11.55 -15.38 -22.88
CA ARG A 48 -11.67 -16.74 -22.35
C ARG A 48 -10.48 -17.64 -22.72
N ALA A 49 -9.94 -17.48 -23.93
CA ALA A 49 -8.78 -18.24 -24.37
C ALA A 49 -7.52 -17.88 -23.55
N ILE A 50 -7.23 -16.59 -23.37
CA ILE A 50 -6.02 -16.16 -22.64
C ILE A 50 -6.13 -16.42 -21.13
N LEU A 51 -7.33 -16.43 -20.56
CA LEU A 51 -7.58 -16.75 -19.15
C LEU A 51 -7.92 -18.23 -18.92
N SER A 52 -7.78 -19.11 -19.92
CA SER A 52 -8.08 -20.53 -19.73
C SER A 52 -7.02 -21.20 -18.85
N CYS A 53 -7.41 -21.75 -17.70
CA CYS A 53 -6.53 -22.56 -16.82
C CYS A 53 -6.22 -23.98 -17.37
N ARG A 54 -6.55 -24.26 -18.64
CA ARG A 54 -6.24 -25.55 -19.27
C ARG A 54 -4.74 -25.69 -19.51
N VAL A 55 -4.25 -26.92 -19.37
CA VAL A 55 -2.87 -27.29 -19.70
C VAL A 55 -2.56 -26.86 -21.14
N GLY A 56 -1.41 -26.20 -21.34
CA GLY A 56 -0.95 -25.71 -22.64
C GLY A 56 -1.26 -24.23 -22.94
N ASN A 57 -1.83 -23.48 -21.98
CA ASN A 57 -1.95 -22.03 -22.11
C ASN A 57 -0.63 -21.32 -21.75
N HIS A 58 0.31 -21.32 -22.69
CA HIS A 58 1.63 -20.70 -22.53
C HIS A 58 1.58 -19.21 -22.16
N PHE A 59 0.56 -18.47 -22.62
CA PHE A 59 0.39 -17.06 -22.25
C PHE A 59 0.15 -16.93 -20.75
N LEU A 60 -0.76 -17.71 -20.18
CA LEU A 60 -1.09 -17.62 -18.75
C LEU A 60 0.09 -18.08 -17.89
N ASP A 61 0.79 -19.13 -18.33
CA ASP A 61 2.01 -19.63 -17.67
C ASP A 61 3.09 -18.53 -17.57
N ASP A 62 3.33 -17.78 -18.66
CA ASP A 62 4.28 -16.67 -18.69
C ASP A 62 3.76 -15.42 -17.96
N PHE A 63 2.45 -15.17 -18.00
CA PHE A 63 1.83 -13.98 -17.42
C PHE A 63 1.80 -14.01 -15.89
N LEU A 64 1.54 -15.18 -15.27
CA LEU A 64 1.36 -15.27 -13.82
C LEU A 64 2.60 -14.85 -13.01
N PRO A 65 3.85 -15.27 -13.35
CA PRO A 65 5.05 -14.77 -12.68
C PRO A 65 5.23 -13.25 -12.80
N PHE A 66 4.96 -12.70 -13.99
CA PHE A 66 5.01 -11.26 -14.23
C PHE A 66 3.95 -10.52 -13.41
N GLN A 67 2.71 -11.02 -13.39
CA GLN A 67 1.61 -10.50 -12.59
C GLN A 67 1.96 -10.52 -11.10
N ALA A 68 2.54 -11.60 -10.59
CA ALA A 68 2.93 -11.72 -9.18
C ALA A 68 3.98 -10.68 -8.79
N MET A 69 4.96 -10.44 -9.66
CA MET A 69 5.95 -9.37 -9.48
C MET A 69 5.27 -7.99 -9.46
N VAL A 70 4.40 -7.69 -10.43
CA VAL A 70 3.67 -6.41 -10.50
C VAL A 70 2.79 -6.22 -9.27
N ALA A 71 2.08 -7.26 -8.83
CA ALA A 71 1.21 -7.22 -7.67
C ALA A 71 1.97 -6.91 -6.38
N ARG A 72 3.19 -7.45 -6.21
CA ARG A 72 4.07 -7.12 -5.07
C ARG A 72 4.43 -5.63 -5.04
N TYR A 73 4.73 -5.02 -6.18
CA TYR A 73 4.96 -3.56 -6.24
C TYR A 73 3.66 -2.75 -6.10
N GLY A 74 2.54 -3.30 -6.56
CA GLY A 74 1.20 -2.78 -6.32
C GLY A 74 0.87 -2.69 -4.83
N MET A 75 1.29 -3.68 -4.03
CA MET A 75 1.18 -3.65 -2.57
C MET A 75 1.91 -2.44 -1.98
N TYR A 76 3.19 -2.24 -2.31
CA TYR A 76 3.97 -1.09 -1.83
C TYR A 76 3.31 0.24 -2.20
N ASN A 77 2.87 0.39 -3.44
CA ASN A 77 2.16 1.58 -3.90
C ASN A 77 0.85 1.78 -3.12
N GLY A 78 0.10 0.70 -2.88
CA GLY A 78 -1.17 0.72 -2.17
C GLY A 78 -1.04 1.15 -0.70
N VAL A 79 -0.08 0.60 0.04
CA VAL A 79 0.17 1.02 1.43
C VAL A 79 0.78 2.42 1.52
N SER A 80 1.60 2.81 0.54
CA SER A 80 2.19 4.16 0.47
C SER A 80 1.12 5.21 0.20
N GLN A 81 0.26 4.99 -0.80
CA GLN A 81 -0.87 5.88 -1.09
C GLN A 81 -1.81 5.98 0.12
N LEU A 82 -2.07 4.85 0.79
CA LEU A 82 -2.88 4.81 2.01
C LEU A 82 -2.29 5.71 3.11
N LEU A 83 -1.00 5.54 3.41
CA LEU A 83 -0.32 6.32 4.43
C LEU A 83 -0.36 7.82 4.11
N LEU A 84 0.00 8.18 2.87
CA LEU A 84 -0.01 9.57 2.42
C LEU A 84 -1.41 10.17 2.54
N LYS A 85 -2.45 9.46 2.10
CA LYS A 85 -3.86 9.88 2.20
C LYS A 85 -4.25 10.15 3.66
N VAL A 86 -3.88 9.27 4.59
CA VAL A 86 -4.27 9.39 6.00
C VAL A 86 -3.47 10.45 6.74
N ALA A 87 -2.19 10.65 6.40
CA ALA A 87 -1.32 11.60 7.10
C ALA A 87 -1.40 13.04 6.54
N ALA A 88 -1.79 13.21 5.28
CA ALA A 88 -1.87 14.51 4.62
C ALA A 88 -2.94 15.43 5.25
N PRO A 89 -2.89 16.75 4.97
CA PRO A 89 -3.95 17.69 5.31
C PRO A 89 -5.29 17.31 4.65
N GLY A 90 -6.40 17.71 5.26
CA GLY A 90 -7.76 17.40 4.79
C GLY A 90 -8.39 16.18 5.46
N VAL A 91 -9.54 15.72 4.97
CA VAL A 91 -10.28 14.58 5.56
C VAL A 91 -10.07 13.34 4.71
N PRO A 92 -9.42 12.27 5.22
CA PRO A 92 -9.22 11.07 4.44
C PRO A 92 -10.54 10.32 4.23
N ASP A 93 -10.91 10.12 2.98
CA ASP A 93 -12.06 9.30 2.59
C ASP A 93 -11.65 7.84 2.32
N CYS A 94 -12.56 6.90 2.56
CA CYS A 94 -12.38 5.49 2.25
C CYS A 94 -13.68 4.91 1.69
N TYR A 95 -13.71 4.67 0.38
CA TYR A 95 -14.82 3.97 -0.25
C TYR A 95 -15.03 2.58 0.37
N GLN A 96 -16.29 2.15 0.47
CA GLN A 96 -16.67 0.90 1.11
C GLN A 96 -15.88 -0.30 0.57
N GLY A 97 -15.31 -1.09 1.47
CA GLY A 97 -14.52 -2.27 1.13
C GLY A 97 -13.04 -1.97 0.88
N ALA A 98 -12.67 -0.73 0.53
CA ALA A 98 -11.31 -0.36 0.15
C ALA A 98 -10.31 -0.37 1.32
N GLU A 99 -10.73 -0.81 2.52
CA GLU A 99 -9.83 -1.11 3.64
C GLU A 99 -8.93 -2.32 3.34
N LEU A 100 -9.37 -3.23 2.43
CA LEU A 100 -8.61 -4.35 1.88
C LEU A 100 -8.20 -4.09 0.42
N TRP A 101 -7.66 -5.10 -0.26
CA TRP A 101 -7.33 -5.06 -1.70
C TRP A 101 -8.58 -5.25 -2.56
N GLU A 102 -9.29 -4.16 -2.80
CA GLU A 102 -10.45 -4.15 -3.69
C GLU A 102 -10.01 -3.90 -5.14
N LEU A 103 -9.70 -4.97 -5.87
CA LEU A 103 -9.36 -4.95 -7.31
C LEU A 103 -10.63 -4.92 -8.18
N ASN A 104 -11.42 -3.87 -7.99
CA ASN A 104 -12.64 -3.60 -8.74
C ASN A 104 -12.35 -2.85 -10.04
N LEU A 105 -13.14 -3.14 -11.07
CA LEU A 105 -13.16 -2.43 -12.34
C LEU A 105 -14.22 -1.31 -12.29
N VAL A 106 -14.54 -0.72 -13.44
CA VAL A 106 -15.58 0.31 -13.52
C VAL A 106 -16.97 -0.26 -13.18
N ASP A 107 -17.89 0.63 -12.80
CA ASP A 107 -19.32 0.35 -12.60
C ASP A 107 -19.90 -0.61 -13.66
N PRO A 108 -20.66 -1.65 -13.27
CA PRO A 108 -21.11 -1.99 -11.92
C PRO A 108 -20.14 -2.84 -11.08
N ASP A 109 -18.94 -3.15 -11.55
CA ASP A 109 -18.02 -4.07 -10.85
C ASP A 109 -17.55 -3.51 -9.48
N ASN A 110 -17.44 -2.19 -9.36
CA ASN A 110 -17.13 -1.51 -8.09
C ASN A 110 -18.32 -1.36 -7.12
N ARG A 111 -19.49 -1.94 -7.44
CA ARG A 111 -20.67 -1.98 -6.57
C ARG A 111 -20.95 -3.36 -5.99
N ARG A 112 -20.01 -4.30 -6.10
CA ARG A 112 -20.12 -5.63 -5.50
C ARG A 112 -20.28 -5.53 -3.97
N PRO A 113 -21.02 -6.46 -3.34
CA PRO A 113 -21.28 -6.42 -1.91
C PRO A 113 -19.98 -6.56 -1.10
N VAL A 114 -19.92 -5.86 0.02
CA VAL A 114 -18.76 -5.87 0.93
C VAL A 114 -19.00 -6.86 2.06
N ASP A 115 -18.06 -7.78 2.27
CA ASP A 115 -18.06 -8.65 3.45
C ASP A 115 -17.57 -7.88 4.69
N TYR A 116 -18.50 -7.24 5.40
CA TYR A 116 -18.23 -6.54 6.65
C TYR A 116 -17.98 -7.50 7.83
N ALA A 117 -18.51 -8.73 7.79
CA ALA A 117 -18.30 -9.69 8.86
C ALA A 117 -16.84 -10.16 8.91
N LEU A 118 -16.23 -10.38 7.75
CA LEU A 118 -14.79 -10.68 7.63
C LEU A 118 -13.93 -9.53 8.18
N ARG A 119 -14.22 -8.29 7.77
CA ARG A 119 -13.50 -7.10 8.23
C ARG A 119 -13.61 -6.90 9.74
N ALA A 120 -14.80 -7.11 10.30
CA ALA A 120 -15.03 -7.02 11.75
C ALA A 120 -14.21 -8.07 12.53
N ARG A 121 -14.10 -9.31 12.01
CA ARG A 121 -13.24 -10.35 12.62
C ARG A 121 -11.76 -9.94 12.59
N MET A 122 -11.26 -9.50 11.44
CA MET A 122 -9.87 -9.03 11.31
C MET A 122 -9.56 -7.85 12.25
N LEU A 123 -10.47 -6.89 12.37
CA LEU A 123 -10.30 -5.74 13.28
C LEU A 123 -10.24 -6.18 14.75
N LYS A 124 -11.05 -7.16 15.14
CA LYS A 124 -11.05 -7.71 16.51
C LYS A 124 -9.72 -8.38 16.85
N GLU A 125 -9.13 -9.12 15.90
CA GLU A 125 -7.80 -9.71 16.06
C GLU A 125 -6.72 -8.64 16.29
N PHE A 126 -6.79 -7.52 15.55
CA PHE A 126 -5.83 -6.41 15.71
C PHE A 126 -6.04 -5.59 16.99
N ASP A 127 -7.26 -5.53 17.52
CA ASP A 127 -7.53 -4.88 18.81
C ASP A 127 -6.85 -5.60 19.96
N GLN A 128 -6.78 -6.94 19.89
CA GLN A 128 -6.06 -7.75 20.87
C GLN A 128 -4.54 -7.61 20.73
N ALA A 129 -4.03 -7.51 19.49
CA ALA A 129 -2.59 -7.36 19.24
C ALA A 129 -2.04 -5.94 19.52
N ALA A 130 -2.91 -4.92 19.59
CA ALA A 130 -2.49 -3.53 19.78
C ALA A 130 -1.99 -3.20 21.20
N THR A 131 -2.24 -4.08 22.18
CA THR A 131 -1.72 -3.95 23.54
C THR A 131 -0.38 -4.63 23.75
N ASN A 132 0.18 -5.24 22.71
CA ASN A 132 1.36 -6.08 22.81
C ASN A 132 2.66 -5.24 22.79
N GLU A 133 3.72 -5.78 23.37
CA GLU A 133 5.06 -5.18 23.33
C GLU A 133 5.61 -5.09 21.89
N ALA A 134 6.59 -4.21 21.66
CA ALA A 134 7.12 -3.92 20.32
C ALA A 134 7.58 -5.18 19.55
N GLY A 135 8.22 -6.14 20.23
CA GLY A 135 8.67 -7.40 19.61
C GLY A 135 7.52 -8.23 19.02
N GLU A 136 6.39 -8.34 19.73
CA GLU A 136 5.22 -9.08 19.25
C GLU A 136 4.53 -8.35 18.09
N ARG A 137 4.52 -7.01 18.13
CA ARG A 137 3.97 -6.17 17.04
C ARG A 137 4.77 -6.31 15.77
N ILE A 138 6.11 -6.35 15.87
CA ILE A 138 7.02 -6.60 14.74
C ILE A 138 6.73 -7.97 14.13
N GLU A 139 6.63 -9.02 14.94
CA GLU A 139 6.36 -10.37 14.44
C GLU A 139 4.97 -10.48 13.80
N CYS A 140 3.97 -9.79 14.33
CA CYS A 140 2.66 -9.64 13.68
C CYS A 140 2.80 -8.99 12.30
N LEU A 141 3.48 -7.84 12.21
CA LEU A 141 3.69 -7.12 10.95
C LEU A 141 4.48 -7.92 9.92
N ARG A 142 5.48 -8.69 10.35
CA ARG A 142 6.24 -9.59 9.47
C ARG A 142 5.32 -10.61 8.82
N ARG A 143 4.48 -11.29 9.61
CA ARG A 143 3.49 -12.25 9.10
C ARG A 143 2.48 -11.59 8.17
N LEU A 144 2.00 -10.38 8.51
CA LEU A 144 1.09 -9.60 7.66
C LEU A 144 1.75 -9.21 6.32
N THR A 145 3.05 -8.91 6.35
CA THR A 145 3.81 -8.54 5.15
C THR A 145 4.11 -9.75 4.28
N GLU A 146 4.37 -10.92 4.87
CA GLU A 146 4.57 -12.19 4.14
C GLU A 146 3.27 -12.67 3.47
N SER A 147 2.13 -12.50 4.15
CA SER A 147 0.80 -12.87 3.67
C SER A 147 0.01 -11.69 3.10
N TRP A 148 0.70 -10.66 2.60
CA TRP A 148 0.09 -9.39 2.21
C TRP A 148 -1.11 -9.52 1.28
N GLN A 149 -1.19 -10.56 0.44
CA GLN A 149 -2.22 -10.76 -0.57
C GLN A 149 -3.65 -10.82 0.00
N ASP A 150 -3.82 -11.11 1.29
CA ASP A 150 -5.14 -11.18 1.93
C ASP A 150 -5.69 -9.81 2.40
N GLY A 151 -4.92 -8.73 2.26
CA GLY A 151 -5.35 -7.37 2.60
C GLY A 151 -5.19 -6.98 4.06
N ARG A 152 -4.84 -7.90 4.95
CA ARG A 152 -4.74 -7.64 6.40
C ARG A 152 -3.68 -6.59 6.73
N LEU A 153 -2.55 -6.58 6.00
CA LEU A 153 -1.52 -5.54 6.12
C LEU A 153 -2.10 -4.12 5.92
N LYS A 154 -2.89 -3.94 4.86
CA LYS A 154 -3.51 -2.65 4.51
C LYS A 154 -4.50 -2.22 5.60
N LEU A 155 -5.36 -3.14 6.04
CA LEU A 155 -6.33 -2.89 7.09
C LEU A 155 -5.66 -2.53 8.43
N PHE A 156 -4.57 -3.23 8.79
CA PHE A 156 -3.79 -2.95 9.99
C PHE A 156 -3.22 -1.52 9.98
N ILE A 157 -2.56 -1.13 8.89
CA ILE A 157 -1.99 0.21 8.71
C ILE A 157 -3.09 1.28 8.76
N LEU A 158 -4.19 1.08 8.01
CA LEU A 158 -5.30 2.02 7.96
C LEU A 158 -5.91 2.22 9.35
N ARG A 159 -6.20 1.13 10.07
CA ARG A 159 -6.77 1.16 11.42
C ARG A 159 -5.88 1.94 12.38
N ALA A 160 -4.59 1.60 12.43
CA ALA A 160 -3.65 2.23 13.35
C ALA A 160 -3.50 3.73 13.07
N ALA A 161 -3.29 4.10 11.80
CA ALA A 161 -3.13 5.49 11.39
C ALA A 161 -4.40 6.32 11.63
N LEU A 162 -5.60 5.79 11.34
CA LEU A 162 -6.86 6.49 11.62
C LEU A 162 -7.13 6.65 13.12
N ARG A 163 -6.80 5.64 13.94
CA ARG A 163 -6.94 5.74 15.40
C ARG A 163 -6.05 6.84 15.97
N HIS A 164 -4.79 6.91 15.51
CA HIS A 164 -3.89 7.99 15.89
C HIS A 164 -4.43 9.35 15.42
N ARG A 165 -4.85 9.44 14.15
CA ARG A 165 -5.46 10.68 13.62
C ARG A 165 -6.67 11.15 14.40
N ARG A 166 -7.53 10.24 14.85
CA ARG A 166 -8.69 10.54 15.69
C ARG A 166 -8.29 11.00 17.10
N ALA A 167 -7.19 10.47 17.65
CA ALA A 167 -6.70 10.83 18.98
C ALA A 167 -6.00 12.20 19.02
N TYR A 168 -5.43 12.63 17.90
CA TYR A 168 -4.66 13.89 17.79
C TYR A 168 -5.21 14.81 16.68
N PRO A 169 -6.51 15.19 16.70
CA PRO A 169 -7.14 15.91 15.59
C PRO A 169 -6.40 17.20 15.20
N ASP A 170 -5.97 18.01 16.18
CA ASP A 170 -5.30 19.30 15.94
C ASP A 170 -3.99 19.13 15.15
N LEU A 171 -3.22 18.06 15.43
CA LEU A 171 -2.00 17.75 14.69
C LEU A 171 -2.26 17.55 13.19
N TYR A 172 -3.43 16.99 12.86
CA TYR A 172 -3.77 16.59 11.51
C TYR A 172 -4.70 17.56 10.77
N LEU A 173 -5.47 18.37 11.48
CA LEU A 173 -6.33 19.41 10.92
C LEU A 173 -5.59 20.74 10.82
N ASP A 174 -4.94 21.15 11.91
CA ASP A 174 -4.35 22.49 12.05
C ASP A 174 -2.82 22.49 11.98
N GLY A 175 -2.17 21.32 12.12
CA GLY A 175 -0.71 21.22 12.08
C GLY A 175 -0.08 21.56 10.73
N ASP A 176 1.08 22.21 10.76
CA ASP A 176 1.87 22.58 9.58
C ASP A 176 2.25 21.35 8.75
N TYR A 177 2.29 21.50 7.43
CA TYR A 177 2.82 20.49 6.53
C TYR A 177 4.27 20.83 6.16
N VAL A 178 5.20 19.99 6.57
CA VAL A 178 6.64 20.18 6.31
C VAL A 178 7.14 19.07 5.40
N PRO A 179 7.47 19.34 4.12
CA PRO A 179 8.13 18.35 3.28
C PRO A 179 9.51 18.02 3.86
N LEU A 180 9.90 16.74 3.83
CA LEU A 180 11.17 16.30 4.39
C LEU A 180 12.14 15.88 3.29
N ASP A 181 13.39 16.30 3.45
CA ASP A 181 14.47 15.92 2.55
C ASP A 181 14.94 14.49 2.84
N CYS A 182 15.04 13.70 1.76
CA CYS A 182 15.74 12.42 1.77
C CYS A 182 17.10 12.57 1.08
N GLU A 183 18.11 11.95 1.65
CA GLU A 183 19.48 11.97 1.15
C GLU A 183 20.06 10.56 1.08
N GLY A 184 21.13 10.40 0.31
CA GLY A 184 21.74 9.10 0.05
C GLY A 184 21.27 8.43 -1.26
N PRO A 185 21.75 7.21 -1.55
CA PRO A 185 21.62 6.57 -2.86
C PRO A 185 20.18 6.32 -3.32
N ARG A 186 19.23 6.15 -2.38
CA ARG A 186 17.84 5.78 -2.69
C ARG A 186 16.84 6.91 -2.47
N LYS A 187 17.29 8.16 -2.32
CA LYS A 187 16.44 9.31 -1.99
C LYS A 187 15.23 9.53 -2.92
N LEU A 188 15.36 9.22 -4.22
CA LEU A 188 14.28 9.41 -5.20
C LEU A 188 13.11 8.41 -5.03
N HIS A 189 13.32 7.37 -4.22
CA HIS A 189 12.37 6.30 -3.94
C HIS A 189 11.58 6.54 -2.64
N LEU A 190 11.62 7.75 -2.10
CA LEU A 190 10.88 8.12 -0.89
C LEU A 190 10.03 9.35 -1.16
N CYS A 191 8.88 9.40 -0.51
CA CYS A 191 8.10 10.60 -0.27
C CYS A 191 7.88 10.69 1.24
N ALA A 192 8.31 11.79 1.84
CA ALA A 192 8.20 11.98 3.28
C ALA A 192 7.81 13.42 3.62
N PHE A 193 6.99 13.56 4.64
CA PHE A 193 6.60 14.84 5.21
C PHE A 193 6.29 14.69 6.69
N ALA A 194 6.36 15.80 7.41
CA ALA A 194 5.91 15.90 8.79
C ALA A 194 4.63 16.72 8.90
N ARG A 195 3.80 16.39 9.89
CA ARG A 195 2.79 17.29 10.44
C ARG A 195 3.26 17.78 11.80
N LEU A 196 3.27 19.08 12.00
CA LEU A 196 3.77 19.71 13.22
C LEU A 196 2.69 20.55 13.87
N HIS A 197 2.45 20.34 15.15
CA HIS A 197 1.52 21.17 15.91
C HIS A 197 2.02 21.31 17.34
N GLN A 198 2.40 22.52 17.75
CA GLN A 198 3.01 22.77 19.06
C GLN A 198 4.21 21.84 19.33
N ASN A 199 4.14 21.04 20.40
CA ASN A 199 5.13 20.04 20.77
C ASN A 199 4.79 18.63 20.25
N GLN A 200 4.01 18.53 19.17
CA GLN A 200 3.69 17.25 18.56
C GLN A 200 4.21 17.23 17.12
N ALA A 201 4.74 16.08 16.73
CA ALA A 201 5.11 15.84 15.35
C ALA A 201 4.76 14.41 14.96
N VAL A 202 4.27 14.26 13.74
CA VAL A 202 4.16 12.96 13.10
C VAL A 202 4.84 13.02 11.72
N VAL A 203 5.67 12.04 11.41
CA VAL A 203 6.42 11.94 10.16
C VAL A 203 5.92 10.75 9.37
N ALA A 204 5.38 11.00 8.17
CA ALA A 204 5.00 9.96 7.23
C ALA A 204 6.19 9.67 6.29
N VAL A 205 6.54 8.39 6.14
CA VAL A 205 7.59 7.91 5.23
C VAL A 205 7.00 6.84 4.32
N ALA A 206 6.87 7.18 3.04
CA ALA A 206 6.23 6.36 2.03
C ALA A 206 7.18 6.04 0.87
N PRO A 207 7.55 4.77 0.65
CA PRO A 207 8.30 4.38 -0.52
C PRO A 207 7.57 4.63 -1.85
N ARG A 208 8.32 4.90 -2.91
CA ARG A 208 7.81 5.05 -4.27
C ARG A 208 8.78 4.49 -5.28
N LEU A 209 8.26 4.12 -6.46
CA LEU A 209 9.08 3.62 -7.58
C LEU A 209 9.92 2.37 -7.20
N MET A 210 9.38 1.48 -6.36
CA MET A 210 10.11 0.33 -5.81
C MET A 210 10.60 -0.68 -6.88
N ALA A 211 9.90 -0.76 -8.02
CA ALA A 211 10.35 -1.60 -9.14
C ALA A 211 11.74 -1.19 -9.67
N GLY A 212 12.05 0.11 -9.68
CA GLY A 212 13.36 0.62 -10.09
C GLY A 212 14.48 0.32 -9.09
N LEU A 213 14.16 0.18 -7.80
CA LEU A 213 15.15 -0.23 -6.80
C LEU A 213 15.61 -1.67 -7.03
N ALA A 214 14.68 -2.58 -7.33
CA ALA A 214 15.01 -3.97 -7.59
C ALA A 214 15.88 -4.14 -8.84
N ALA A 215 15.61 -3.37 -9.90
CA ALA A 215 16.42 -3.36 -11.13
C ALA A 215 17.86 -2.86 -10.90
N THR A 216 18.11 -2.15 -9.81
CA THR A 216 19.44 -1.61 -9.44
C THR A 216 20.05 -2.32 -8.22
N ARG A 217 19.50 -3.48 -7.83
CA ARG A 217 20.13 -4.40 -6.87
C ARG A 217 21.28 -5.15 -7.58
N GLY A 218 22.43 -4.49 -7.72
CA GLY A 218 23.71 -5.21 -7.79
C GLY A 218 24.17 -5.61 -6.38
N GLU A 219 24.88 -6.73 -6.26
CA GLU A 219 25.70 -7.34 -5.16
C GLU A 219 25.35 -7.10 -3.66
N GLY A 220 24.27 -6.43 -3.32
CA GLY A 220 23.80 -6.26 -1.94
C GLY A 220 22.89 -7.41 -1.52
N GLY A 221 23.04 -7.84 -0.25
CA GLY A 221 22.16 -8.83 0.36
C GLY A 221 20.69 -8.36 0.49
N PRO A 222 19.76 -9.25 0.89
CA PRO A 222 18.33 -8.96 1.00
C PRO A 222 17.99 -7.71 1.83
N ASP A 223 18.83 -7.38 2.82
CA ASP A 223 18.62 -6.36 3.85
C ASP A 223 19.18 -4.97 3.48
N ASP A 224 19.87 -4.83 2.35
CA ASP A 224 20.49 -3.55 1.93
C ASP A 224 19.61 -2.73 0.97
N THR A 225 18.29 -2.83 1.09
CA THR A 225 17.35 -2.18 0.15
C THR A 225 17.55 -0.66 0.12
N TRP A 226 17.72 -0.06 1.29
CA TRP A 226 17.79 1.39 1.45
C TRP A 226 19.22 1.93 1.48
N ARG A 227 20.25 1.08 1.65
CA ARG A 227 21.66 1.51 1.76
C ARG A 227 21.84 2.62 2.81
N ASP A 228 22.88 3.44 2.67
CA ASP A 228 23.07 4.66 3.46
C ASP A 228 22.12 5.77 2.95
N THR A 229 20.80 5.55 3.05
CA THR A 229 19.76 6.56 2.77
C THR A 229 19.14 7.01 4.08
N TRP A 230 19.04 8.32 4.28
CA TRP A 230 18.53 8.92 5.51
C TRP A 230 17.47 9.97 5.22
N LEU A 231 16.57 10.13 6.19
CA LEU A 231 15.50 11.10 6.20
C LEU A 231 15.87 12.21 7.18
N THR A 232 15.88 13.45 6.72
CA THR A 232 15.99 14.61 7.61
C THR A 232 14.65 14.81 8.30
N VAL A 233 14.64 14.79 9.62
CA VAL A 233 13.44 15.03 10.42
C VAL A 233 13.51 16.44 11.02
N PRO A 234 12.36 17.07 11.34
CA PRO A 234 12.36 18.42 11.89
C PRO A 234 13.22 18.48 13.15
N SER A 235 14.09 19.49 13.23
CA SER A 235 15.13 19.62 14.24
C SER A 235 14.54 20.06 15.58
N TRP A 236 13.98 19.11 16.31
CA TRP A 236 13.82 19.22 17.75
C TRP A 236 15.16 18.83 18.39
N LYS A 237 15.39 19.24 19.65
CA LYS A 237 16.66 19.12 20.38
C LYS A 237 17.45 17.85 20.03
N ALA A 238 18.78 17.94 19.91
CA ALA A 238 19.63 16.77 19.64
C ALA A 238 19.31 15.61 20.61
N GLY A 239 19.21 14.39 20.09
CA GLY A 239 18.74 13.22 20.84
C GLY A 239 17.21 13.10 20.91
N SER A 240 16.47 13.79 20.04
CA SER A 240 15.04 13.56 19.87
C SER A 240 14.78 12.12 19.44
N ALA A 241 13.67 11.57 19.90
CA ALA A 241 13.29 10.21 19.55
C ALA A 241 11.92 10.17 18.87
N TYR A 242 11.73 9.15 18.07
CA TYR A 242 10.49 8.88 17.38
C TYR A 242 10.07 7.42 17.60
N GLU A 243 8.80 7.20 17.91
CA GLU A 243 8.20 5.88 17.96
C GLU A 243 7.51 5.57 16.63
N HIS A 244 7.79 4.39 16.07
CA HIS A 244 7.12 3.93 14.88
C HIS A 244 5.73 3.39 15.22
N LEU A 245 4.68 4.12 14.83
CA LEU A 245 3.29 3.84 15.23
C LEU A 245 2.85 2.40 14.96
N PHE A 246 3.40 1.71 13.96
CA PHE A 246 2.97 0.36 13.60
C PHE A 246 3.75 -0.75 14.33
N THR A 247 5.02 -0.53 14.66
CA THR A 247 5.91 -1.54 15.27
C THR A 247 6.13 -1.28 16.77
N GLY A 248 5.99 -0.05 17.23
CA GLY A 248 6.35 0.38 18.59
C GLY A 248 7.85 0.58 18.79
N GLU A 249 8.67 0.44 17.74
CA GLU A 249 10.10 0.67 17.84
C GLU A 249 10.41 2.15 18.04
N ARG A 250 11.37 2.44 18.92
CA ARG A 250 11.86 3.79 19.17
C ARG A 250 13.18 4.00 18.44
N PHE A 251 13.27 5.11 17.71
CA PHE A 251 14.45 5.52 16.96
C PHE A 251 14.94 6.86 17.47
N GLU A 252 16.20 6.92 17.90
CA GLU A 252 16.87 8.17 18.23
C GLU A 252 17.42 8.82 16.97
N THR A 253 17.34 10.15 16.90
CA THR A 253 17.95 10.89 15.79
C THR A 253 19.46 10.88 15.91
N VAL A 254 20.14 10.78 14.76
CA VAL A 254 21.59 10.94 14.67
C VAL A 254 21.93 12.28 14.02
N ASN A 255 23.00 12.91 14.50
CA ASN A 255 23.52 14.14 13.91
C ASN A 255 24.23 13.84 12.59
N ARG A 256 23.87 14.53 11.51
CA ARG A 256 24.69 14.63 10.30
C ARG A 256 24.86 16.10 9.93
N GLY A 257 26.03 16.65 10.25
CA GLY A 257 26.25 18.10 10.21
C GLY A 257 25.29 18.80 11.16
N ASP A 258 24.57 19.81 10.66
CA ASP A 258 23.57 20.57 11.43
C ASP A 258 22.16 19.95 11.40
N ARG A 259 22.00 18.76 10.78
CA ARG A 259 20.71 18.09 10.61
C ARG A 259 20.53 16.92 11.58
N GLN A 260 19.30 16.74 12.05
CA GLN A 260 18.84 15.52 12.71
C GLN A 260 18.27 14.57 11.65
N VAL A 261 18.76 13.33 11.62
CA VAL A 261 18.33 12.36 10.61
C VAL A 261 17.96 11.01 11.22
N LEU A 262 17.13 10.26 10.49
CA LEU A 262 16.81 8.87 10.76
C LEU A 262 17.25 7.98 9.59
N PRO A 263 17.96 6.86 9.83
CA PRO A 263 18.29 5.89 8.78
C PRO A 263 17.02 5.23 8.24
N VAL A 264 16.75 5.35 6.94
CA VAL A 264 15.52 4.82 6.33
C VAL A 264 15.49 3.29 6.38
N GLY A 265 16.66 2.64 6.24
CA GLY A 265 16.78 1.19 6.34
C GLY A 265 16.30 0.62 7.68
N GLN A 266 16.51 1.37 8.77
CA GLN A 266 16.03 0.99 10.10
C GLN A 266 14.52 1.25 10.23
N VAL A 267 14.08 2.45 9.83
CA VAL A 267 12.67 2.88 9.93
C VAL A 267 11.72 1.98 9.13
N LEU A 268 12.16 1.47 7.98
CA LEU A 268 11.34 0.64 7.08
C LEU A 268 11.72 -0.86 7.12
N ASN A 269 12.42 -1.30 8.17
CA ASN A 269 12.91 -2.68 8.26
C ASN A 269 11.77 -3.70 8.37
N HIS A 270 10.80 -3.41 9.23
CA HIS A 270 9.72 -4.34 9.57
C HIS A 270 8.35 -3.96 8.99
N CYS A 271 8.23 -2.74 8.44
CA CYS A 271 7.01 -2.25 7.84
C CYS A 271 7.33 -1.56 6.50
N PRO A 272 6.56 -1.81 5.42
CA PRO A 272 6.83 -1.19 4.12
C PRO A 272 6.65 0.33 4.10
N VAL A 273 6.05 0.91 5.14
CA VAL A 273 5.82 2.35 5.31
C VAL A 273 5.97 2.68 6.79
N ALA A 274 6.24 3.95 7.12
CA ALA A 274 6.34 4.39 8.51
C ALA A 274 5.48 5.61 8.80
N LEU A 275 4.82 5.60 9.96
CA LEU A 275 4.26 6.79 10.59
C LEU A 275 4.95 6.95 11.95
N LEU A 276 5.87 7.90 12.04
CA LEU A 276 6.71 8.09 13.21
C LEU A 276 6.16 9.20 14.08
N ILE A 277 5.93 8.93 15.35
CA ILE A 277 5.41 9.87 16.33
C ILE A 277 6.57 10.36 17.17
N ARG A 278 6.71 11.66 17.34
CA ARG A 278 7.75 12.20 18.21
C ARG A 278 7.49 11.78 19.66
N CYS A 279 8.51 11.26 20.32
CA CYS A 279 8.51 11.03 21.76
C CYS A 279 8.89 12.32 22.49
N ASP A 280 8.34 12.50 23.69
CA ASP A 280 8.79 13.54 24.63
C ASP A 280 10.19 13.23 25.21
#